data_AF-A0A956FZT1-F1
#
_entry.id   AF-A0A956FZT1-F1
#
_cell.length_a   1.000
_cell.length_b   1.000
_cell.length_c   1.000
_cell.angle_alpha   90.00
_cell.angle_beta   90.00
_cell.angle_gamma   90.00
#
_symmetry.space_group_name_H-M   'P 1'
#
loop_
_entity.id
_entity.type
_entity.pdbx_description
1 polymer ?
#
loop_
_entity_poly.entity_id
_entity_poly.type
_entity_poly.pdbx_seq_one_letter_code
_entity_poly.pdbx_strand_id
1 'polypeptide(L)'
;MTGRDFGRTLRLEGRAVDVGRGAASDLVIEQPGVASRHARVEPGPRGWVLVDRSDGCGLRVNDAEVRQHELQSGDRIRIGEALLLFSNQRDDLRTWLTTATSVEEHDASMSSGFLRQQWRDLKAYMRPGDALWRFSSPPESWRRLGGRAGLCVVRAGAVIYTLVTEMN
;
A
#
# COMPACT_ATOMS: atom_id res chain seq x y z
N MET A 1 -16.71 16.60 -4.75
CA MET A 1 -16.39 15.52 -3.79
C MET A 1 -15.48 16.08 -2.72
N THR A 2 -16.07 16.49 -1.59
CA THR A 2 -15.38 17.03 -0.42
C THR A 2 -15.49 15.99 0.68
N GLY A 3 -14.39 15.52 1.24
CA GLY A 3 -14.45 14.52 2.31
C GLY A 3 -13.12 14.34 3.00
N ARG A 4 -13.15 14.41 4.33
CA ARG A 4 -12.04 14.40 5.31
C ARG A 4 -11.21 13.10 5.33
N ASP A 5 -11.51 12.15 4.43
CA ASP A 5 -10.96 10.78 4.42
C ASP A 5 -10.03 10.49 3.24
N PHE A 6 -9.81 11.45 2.33
CA PHE A 6 -8.85 11.30 1.24
C PHE A 6 -7.43 11.12 1.79
N GLY A 7 -6.72 10.07 1.35
CA GLY A 7 -5.33 9.82 1.71
C GLY A 7 -5.09 8.99 2.98
N ARG A 8 -6.13 8.53 3.69
CA ARG A 8 -5.94 7.59 4.80
C ARG A 8 -5.49 6.23 4.29
N THR A 9 -4.36 5.75 4.79
CA THR A 9 -3.82 4.42 4.50
C THR A 9 -3.83 3.57 5.77
N LEU A 10 -4.35 2.35 5.68
CA LEU A 10 -4.25 1.35 6.73
C LEU A 10 -3.35 0.20 6.25
N ARG A 11 -2.30 -0.11 7.02
CA ARG A 11 -1.44 -1.26 6.75
C ARG A 11 -2.07 -2.52 7.31
N LEU A 12 -2.11 -3.57 6.51
CA LEU A 12 -2.60 -4.88 6.94
C LEU A 12 -1.44 -5.70 7.53
N GLU A 13 -1.52 -6.03 8.81
CA GLU A 13 -0.42 -6.62 9.60
C GLU A 13 -0.68 -8.08 10.00
N GLY A 14 -1.23 -8.88 9.08
CA GLY A 14 -1.48 -10.32 9.29
C GLY A 14 -2.68 -10.65 10.18
N ARG A 15 -3.48 -9.66 10.58
CA ARG A 15 -4.76 -9.85 11.27
C ARG A 15 -5.93 -9.37 10.42
N ALA A 16 -7.13 -9.86 10.75
CA ALA A 16 -8.34 -9.30 10.17
C ALA A 16 -8.54 -7.83 10.56
N VAL A 17 -9.12 -7.09 9.63
CA VAL A 17 -9.39 -5.65 9.69
C VAL A 17 -10.85 -5.42 9.33
N ASP A 18 -11.61 -4.82 10.24
CA ASP A 18 -13.01 -4.43 9.98
C ASP A 18 -13.09 -3.01 9.41
N VAL A 19 -13.88 -2.84 8.35
CA VAL A 19 -14.06 -1.58 7.63
C VAL A 19 -15.54 -1.18 7.64
N GLY A 20 -15.82 0.07 7.97
CA GLY A 20 -17.20 0.55 8.04
C GLY A 20 -17.32 1.93 8.65
N ARG A 21 -18.55 2.42 8.80
CA ARG A 21 -18.84 3.71 9.44
C ARG A 21 -18.93 3.61 10.96
N GLY A 22 -19.06 2.40 11.50
CA GLY A 22 -19.16 2.18 12.93
C GLY A 22 -17.84 2.47 13.62
N ALA A 23 -17.89 3.12 14.78
CA ALA A 23 -16.70 3.49 15.58
C ALA A 23 -15.85 2.30 16.05
N ALA A 24 -16.40 1.08 15.98
CA ALA A 24 -15.68 -0.15 16.29
C ALA A 24 -14.86 -0.70 15.10
N SER A 25 -14.93 -0.07 13.92
CA SER A 25 -14.16 -0.51 12.74
C SER A 25 -12.69 -0.09 12.88
N ASP A 26 -11.76 -0.94 12.45
CA ASP A 26 -10.35 -0.61 12.35
C ASP A 26 -10.10 0.53 11.34
N LEU A 27 -10.83 0.50 10.22
CA LEU A 27 -10.88 1.60 9.25
C LEU A 27 -12.28 2.21 9.26
N VAL A 28 -12.42 3.33 9.97
CA VAL A 28 -13.64 4.13 9.98
C VAL A 28 -13.72 4.99 8.72
N ILE A 29 -14.81 4.85 7.97
CA ILE A 29 -15.11 5.60 6.75
C ILE A 29 -16.46 6.29 6.89
N GLU A 30 -16.47 7.62 6.94
CA GLU A 30 -17.68 8.43 7.17
C GLU A 30 -18.27 8.95 5.85
N GLN A 31 -18.52 8.04 4.90
CA GLN A 31 -19.07 8.38 3.59
C GLN A 31 -20.51 7.85 3.42
N PRO A 32 -21.35 8.49 2.59
CA PRO A 32 -22.67 7.99 2.26
C PRO A 32 -22.63 6.57 1.70
N GLY A 33 -23.64 5.77 2.02
CA GLY A 33 -23.73 4.37 1.60
C GLY A 33 -22.80 3.41 2.34
N VAL A 34 -21.98 3.88 3.29
CA VAL A 34 -21.14 2.99 4.12
C VAL A 34 -21.92 2.48 5.34
N ALA A 35 -22.18 1.17 5.38
CA ALA A 35 -22.74 0.46 6.54
C ALA A 35 -21.83 0.53 7.79
N SER A 36 -22.43 0.36 8.97
CA SER A 36 -21.69 0.37 10.25
C SER A 36 -20.61 -0.71 10.30
N ARG A 37 -20.95 -1.94 9.88
CA ARG A 37 -20.02 -3.03 9.57
C ARG A 37 -20.19 -3.33 8.08
N HIS A 38 -19.27 -2.86 7.25
CA HIS A 38 -19.45 -2.95 5.80
C HIS A 38 -18.63 -4.08 5.20
N ALA A 39 -17.34 -4.10 5.49
CA ALA A 39 -16.43 -5.09 4.95
C ALA A 39 -15.49 -5.59 6.02
N ARG A 40 -14.91 -6.75 5.77
CA ARG A 40 -13.79 -7.29 6.53
C ARG A 40 -12.70 -7.71 5.56
N VAL A 41 -11.48 -7.30 5.85
CA VAL A 41 -10.29 -7.79 5.14
C VAL A 41 -9.58 -8.77 6.04
N GLU A 42 -9.39 -10.00 5.59
CA GLU A 42 -8.84 -11.07 6.42
C GLU A 42 -7.72 -11.85 5.71
N PRO A 43 -6.78 -12.45 6.45
CA PRO A 43 -5.75 -13.29 5.86
C PRO A 43 -6.38 -14.49 5.16
N GLY A 44 -5.97 -14.74 3.92
CA GLY A 44 -6.34 -15.91 3.13
C GLY A 44 -5.12 -16.69 2.64
N PRO A 45 -5.33 -17.81 1.93
CA PRO A 45 -4.25 -18.70 1.51
C PRO A 45 -3.18 -18.04 0.62
N ARG A 46 -3.59 -17.03 -0.17
CA ARG A 46 -2.75 -16.34 -1.15
C ARG A 46 -2.49 -14.86 -0.83
N GLY A 47 -2.87 -14.40 0.36
CA GLY A 47 -2.75 -12.99 0.73
C GLY A 47 -3.95 -12.53 1.55
N TRP A 48 -4.71 -11.59 0.99
CA TRP A 48 -5.83 -10.96 1.68
C TRP A 48 -7.14 -11.24 0.96
N VAL A 49 -8.21 -11.43 1.72
CA VAL A 49 -9.55 -11.63 1.21
C VAL A 49 -10.44 -10.53 1.74
N LEU A 50 -11.14 -9.84 0.83
CA LEU A 50 -12.19 -8.89 1.15
C LEU A 50 -13.53 -9.63 1.24
N VAL A 51 -14.28 -9.40 2.31
CA VAL A 51 -15.59 -10.02 2.55
C VAL A 51 -16.62 -8.94 2.81
N ASP A 52 -17.76 -9.02 2.10
CA ASP A 52 -18.93 -8.18 2.37
C ASP A 52 -19.62 -8.62 3.65
N ARG A 53 -19.75 -7.68 4.59
CA ARG A 53 -20.41 -7.84 5.89
C ARG A 53 -21.61 -6.92 6.02
N SER A 54 -21.93 -6.17 4.96
CA SER A 54 -23.09 -5.29 4.89
C SER A 54 -24.36 -6.08 4.59
N ASP A 55 -25.46 -5.65 5.17
CA ASP A 55 -26.78 -6.15 4.82
C ASP A 55 -27.31 -5.36 3.62
N GLY A 56 -26.89 -5.78 2.42
CA GLY A 56 -27.46 -5.29 1.15
C GLY A 56 -26.91 -3.96 0.64
N CYS A 57 -25.87 -3.37 1.26
CA CYS A 57 -25.15 -2.25 0.67
C CYS A 57 -24.24 -2.71 -0.47
N GLY A 58 -23.63 -3.88 -0.32
CA GLY A 58 -22.81 -4.54 -1.33
C GLY A 58 -21.37 -3.99 -1.39
N LEU A 59 -20.47 -4.81 -1.91
CA LEU A 59 -19.10 -4.41 -2.25
C LEU A 59 -18.89 -4.46 -3.75
N ARG A 60 -18.11 -3.52 -4.28
CA ARG A 60 -17.65 -3.58 -5.67
C ARG A 60 -16.13 -3.57 -5.73
N VAL A 61 -15.56 -4.49 -6.49
CA VAL A 61 -14.12 -4.50 -6.81
C VAL A 61 -13.98 -4.41 -8.32
N ASN A 62 -13.20 -3.42 -8.78
CA ASN A 62 -13.00 -3.15 -10.22
C ASN A 62 -14.33 -3.06 -10.98
N ASP A 63 -15.28 -2.32 -10.41
CA ASP A 63 -16.65 -2.11 -10.89
C ASP A 63 -17.58 -3.34 -10.89
N ALA A 64 -17.12 -4.54 -10.52
CA ALA A 64 -17.95 -5.73 -10.35
C ALA A 64 -18.43 -5.92 -8.91
N GLU A 65 -19.70 -6.31 -8.72
CA GLU A 65 -20.25 -6.62 -7.38
C GLU A 65 -19.74 -7.97 -6.87
N VAL A 66 -19.30 -8.00 -5.61
CA VAL A 66 -18.70 -9.20 -5.00
C VAL A 66 -19.20 -9.39 -3.57
N ARG A 67 -19.36 -10.65 -3.16
CA ARG A 67 -19.55 -11.01 -1.74
C ARG A 67 -18.22 -11.33 -1.05
N GLN A 68 -17.28 -11.87 -1.81
CA GLN A 68 -15.93 -12.19 -1.38
C GLN A 68 -14.98 -12.04 -2.57
N HIS A 69 -13.77 -11.52 -2.34
CA HIS A 69 -12.77 -11.32 -3.38
C HIS A 69 -11.35 -11.49 -2.82
N GLU A 70 -10.52 -12.30 -3.48
CA GLU A 70 -9.08 -12.35 -3.20
C GLU A 70 -8.42 -11.06 -3.71
N LEU A 71 -7.93 -10.23 -2.79
CA LEU A 71 -7.39 -8.91 -3.12
C LEU A 71 -6.07 -9.03 -3.87
N GLN A 72 -5.99 -8.30 -4.98
CA GLN A 72 -4.81 -8.13 -5.81
C GLN A 72 -4.34 -6.69 -5.81
N SER A 73 -3.03 -6.48 -5.84
CA SER A 73 -2.47 -5.13 -5.90
C SER A 73 -3.03 -4.34 -7.07
N GLY A 74 -3.48 -3.10 -6.81
CA GLY A 74 -4.16 -2.26 -7.78
C GLY A 74 -5.69 -2.35 -7.74
N ASP A 75 -6.28 -3.28 -6.98
CA ASP A 75 -7.72 -3.42 -6.87
C ASP A 75 -8.39 -2.14 -6.34
N ARG A 76 -9.39 -1.67 -7.09
CA ARG A 76 -10.23 -0.53 -6.72
C ARG A 76 -11.48 -1.04 -6.04
N ILE A 77 -11.57 -0.82 -4.74
CA ILE A 77 -12.67 -1.28 -3.90
C ILE A 77 -13.60 -0.10 -3.65
N ARG A 78 -14.86 -0.21 -4.08
CA ARG A 78 -15.91 0.76 -3.78
C ARG A 78 -16.80 0.24 -2.65
N ILE A 79 -16.96 1.09 -1.64
CA ILE A 79 -17.75 0.85 -0.43
C ILE A 79 -18.66 2.07 -0.26
N GLY A 80 -19.95 1.96 -0.59
CA GLY A 80 -20.81 3.15 -0.72
C GLY A 80 -20.21 4.16 -1.71
N GLU A 81 -20.04 5.41 -1.28
CA GLU A 81 -19.35 6.46 -2.06
C GLU A 81 -17.83 6.48 -1.86
N ALA A 82 -17.28 5.67 -0.95
CA ALA A 82 -15.84 5.59 -0.73
C ALA A 82 -15.14 4.74 -1.78
N LEU A 83 -13.97 5.21 -2.23
CA LEU A 83 -13.06 4.47 -3.10
C LEU A 83 -11.77 4.18 -2.34
N LEU A 84 -11.47 2.89 -2.15
CA LEU A 84 -10.22 2.41 -1.57
C LEU A 84 -9.38 1.78 -2.67
N LEU A 85 -8.06 1.91 -2.55
CA LEU A 85 -7.10 1.21 -3.40
C LEU A 85 -6.35 0.20 -2.54
N PHE A 86 -6.39 -1.06 -2.93
CA PHE A 86 -5.51 -2.05 -2.34
C PHE A 86 -4.17 -2.04 -3.04
N SER A 87 -3.08 -2.00 -2.28
CA SER A 87 -1.73 -2.13 -2.83
C SER A 87 -0.92 -3.11 -2.00
N ASN A 88 -0.36 -4.11 -2.66
CA ASN A 88 0.77 -4.84 -2.12
C ASN A 88 2.02 -4.03 -2.44
N GLN A 89 2.50 -3.25 -1.47
CA GLN A 89 3.70 -2.44 -1.66
C GLN A 89 4.87 -3.25 -2.22
N ARG A 90 5.01 -4.54 -1.88
CA ARG A 90 6.13 -5.34 -2.38
C ARG A 90 6.02 -5.72 -3.85
N ASP A 91 4.80 -5.92 -4.35
CA ASP A 91 4.57 -6.31 -5.76
C ASP A 91 4.60 -5.09 -6.68
N ASP A 92 4.00 -3.98 -6.27
CA ASP A 92 3.94 -2.75 -7.06
C ASP A 92 5.33 -2.18 -7.36
N LEU A 93 6.24 -2.28 -6.39
CA LEU A 93 7.55 -1.65 -6.49
C LEU A 93 8.40 -2.18 -7.62
N ARG A 94 8.22 -3.45 -8.02
CA ARG A 94 8.90 -3.99 -9.21
C ARG A 94 8.48 -3.24 -10.48
N THR A 95 7.21 -2.89 -10.60
CA THR A 95 6.69 -2.14 -11.76
C THR A 95 7.06 -0.65 -11.69
N TRP A 96 7.50 -0.19 -10.52
CA TRP A 96 7.86 1.21 -10.26
C TRP A 96 9.37 1.45 -10.22
N LEU A 97 10.18 0.42 -10.48
CA LEU A 97 11.63 0.56 -10.60
C LEU A 97 11.95 1.51 -11.76
N THR A 98 12.71 2.55 -11.47
CA THR A 98 13.05 3.58 -12.46
C THR A 98 14.47 3.38 -12.97
N THR A 99 15.46 3.50 -12.09
CA THR A 99 16.87 3.48 -12.47
C THR A 99 17.66 2.64 -11.48
N ALA A 100 18.53 1.76 -11.99
CA ALA A 100 19.54 1.09 -11.18
C ALA A 100 20.51 2.15 -10.62
N THR A 101 20.94 1.98 -9.38
CA THR A 101 21.83 2.93 -8.69
C THR A 101 22.79 2.18 -7.79
N SER A 102 23.67 2.90 -7.11
CA SER A 102 24.73 2.35 -6.28
C SER A 102 24.66 2.91 -4.85
N VAL A 103 25.28 2.21 -3.91
CA VAL A 103 25.36 2.67 -2.52
C VAL A 103 26.18 3.97 -2.45
N GLU A 104 27.24 4.04 -3.25
CA GLU A 104 28.19 5.15 -3.32
C GLU A 104 27.52 6.46 -3.75
N GLU A 105 26.63 6.41 -4.75
CA GLU A 105 25.85 7.57 -5.21
C GLU A 105 24.98 8.20 -4.13
N HIS A 106 24.52 7.39 -3.17
CA HIS A 106 23.57 7.79 -2.14
C HIS A 106 24.20 8.00 -0.77
N ASP A 107 25.44 7.54 -0.55
CA ASP A 107 26.00 7.43 0.79
C ASP A 107 26.14 8.79 1.48
N ALA A 108 26.60 9.82 0.76
CA ALA A 108 26.78 11.16 1.32
C ALA A 108 25.45 11.82 1.72
N SER A 109 24.40 11.65 0.90
CA SER A 109 23.10 12.27 1.15
C SER A 109 22.30 11.52 2.23
N MET A 110 22.43 10.20 2.31
CA MET A 110 21.62 9.35 3.20
C MET A 110 22.28 9.06 4.55
N SER A 111 23.60 9.24 4.67
CA SER A 111 24.33 8.98 5.93
C SER A 111 24.19 10.11 6.96
N SER A 112 23.50 11.19 6.63
CA SER A 112 23.22 12.31 7.53
C SER A 112 21.72 12.57 7.63
N GLY A 113 21.28 13.21 8.72
CA GLY A 113 19.87 13.52 8.96
C GLY A 113 19.01 12.32 9.35
N PHE A 114 17.70 12.44 9.13
CA PHE A 114 16.69 11.51 9.66
C PHE A 114 16.80 10.09 9.08
N LEU A 115 17.30 9.95 7.84
CA LEU A 115 17.44 8.66 7.15
C LEU A 115 18.68 7.87 7.58
N ARG A 116 19.60 8.45 8.37
CA ARG A 116 20.89 7.83 8.70
C ARG A 116 20.78 6.41 9.24
N GLN A 117 19.81 6.16 10.14
CA GLN A 117 19.63 4.83 10.72
C GLN A 117 19.09 3.85 9.66
N GLN A 118 18.05 4.25 8.94
CA GLN A 118 17.41 3.40 7.93
C GLN A 118 18.36 3.07 6.77
N TRP A 119 19.22 4.03 6.39
CA TRP A 119 20.29 3.80 5.41
C TRP A 119 21.32 2.79 5.91
N ARG A 120 21.72 2.87 7.19
CA ARG A 120 22.62 1.87 7.78
C ARG A 120 21.98 0.49 7.78
N ASP A 121 20.71 0.40 8.13
CA ASP A 121 19.97 -0.87 8.18
C ASP A 121 19.82 -1.47 6.77
N LEU A 122 19.54 -0.65 5.76
CA LEU A 122 19.52 -1.07 4.37
C LEU A 122 20.87 -1.65 3.95
N LYS A 123 21.98 -0.93 4.18
CA LYS A 123 23.33 -1.40 3.83
C LYS A 123 23.68 -2.71 4.55
N ALA A 124 23.30 -2.84 5.82
CA ALA A 124 23.50 -4.06 6.59
C ALA A 124 22.64 -5.25 6.10
N TYR A 125 21.51 -4.97 5.45
CA TYR A 125 20.62 -5.99 4.89
C TYR A 125 21.07 -6.52 3.52
N MET A 126 21.78 -5.70 2.75
CA MET A 126 22.29 -6.06 1.43
C MET A 126 23.31 -7.20 1.49
N ARG A 127 23.27 -8.05 0.47
CA ARG A 127 24.20 -9.17 0.25
C ARG A 127 24.88 -9.04 -1.11
N PRO A 128 26.05 -9.67 -1.33
CA PRO A 128 26.63 -9.77 -2.65
C PRO A 128 25.63 -10.34 -3.67
N GLY A 129 25.49 -9.66 -4.81
CA GLY A 129 24.52 -9.99 -5.86
C GLY A 129 23.16 -9.28 -5.75
N ASP A 130 22.91 -8.54 -4.67
CA ASP A 130 21.76 -7.64 -4.61
C ASP A 130 21.98 -6.39 -5.45
N ALA A 131 20.92 -5.90 -6.10
CA ALA A 131 20.92 -4.64 -6.83
C ALA A 131 20.17 -3.57 -6.04
N LEU A 132 20.69 -2.34 -6.04
CA LEU A 132 19.97 -1.18 -5.52
C LEU A 132 19.28 -0.44 -6.68
N TRP A 133 18.02 -0.10 -6.49
CA TRP A 133 17.22 0.59 -7.49
C TRP A 133 16.48 1.77 -6.87
N ARG A 134 16.30 2.81 -7.67
CA ARG A 134 15.31 3.84 -7.39
C ARG A 134 13.93 3.34 -7.79
N PHE A 135 12.92 3.75 -7.05
CA PHE A 135 11.52 3.55 -7.42
C PHE A 135 10.74 4.86 -7.28
N SER A 136 9.68 4.99 -8.08
CA SER A 136 8.68 6.04 -7.91
C SER A 136 7.32 5.55 -8.35
N SER A 137 6.32 5.74 -7.50
CA SER A 137 4.93 5.42 -7.87
C SER A 137 4.48 6.23 -9.09
N PRO A 138 3.52 5.72 -9.89
CA PRO A 138 3.02 6.40 -11.07
C PRO A 138 2.52 7.82 -10.77
N PRO A 139 2.53 8.73 -11.76
CA PRO A 139 2.05 10.10 -11.59
C PRO A 139 0.61 10.21 -11.04
N GLU A 140 -0.25 9.23 -11.34
CA GLU A 140 -1.61 9.19 -10.79
C GLU A 140 -1.60 9.00 -9.26
N SER A 141 -0.71 8.15 -8.74
CA SER A 141 -0.54 7.95 -7.30
C SER A 141 -0.08 9.23 -6.61
N TRP A 142 0.85 9.97 -7.21
CA TRP A 142 1.27 11.28 -6.71
C TRP A 142 0.15 12.31 -6.65
N ARG A 143 -0.74 12.31 -7.65
CA ARG A 143 -1.85 13.28 -7.70
C ARG A 143 -2.99 12.97 -6.74
N ARG A 144 -3.22 11.69 -6.39
CA ARG A 144 -4.50 11.26 -5.79
C ARG A 144 -4.41 10.20 -4.70
N LEU A 145 -3.29 9.50 -4.52
CA LEU A 145 -3.24 8.24 -3.75
C LEU A 145 -2.03 8.14 -2.81
N GLY A 146 -1.37 9.26 -2.49
CA GLY A 146 -0.16 9.26 -1.64
C GLY A 146 1.05 8.68 -2.37
N GLY A 147 1.60 9.46 -3.30
CA GLY A 147 2.76 9.08 -4.08
C GLY A 147 3.96 8.78 -3.20
N ARG A 148 4.83 7.86 -3.64
CA ARG A 148 6.00 7.43 -2.89
C ARG A 148 7.18 7.22 -3.82
N ALA A 149 8.36 7.66 -3.39
CA ALA A 149 9.61 7.37 -4.07
C ALA A 149 10.72 7.07 -3.06
N GLY A 150 11.77 6.42 -3.54
CA GLY A 150 12.95 6.14 -2.76
C GLY A 150 13.80 5.04 -3.35
N LEU A 151 14.40 4.24 -2.48
CA LEU A 151 15.32 3.17 -2.82
C LEU A 151 14.77 1.81 -2.45
N CYS A 152 15.09 0.79 -3.22
CA CYS A 152 14.79 -0.58 -2.88
C CYS A 152 15.92 -1.53 -3.26
N VAL A 153 16.07 -2.58 -2.44
CA VAL A 153 17.01 -3.68 -2.71
C VAL A 153 16.27 -4.77 -3.46
N VAL A 154 16.84 -5.19 -4.57
CA VAL A 154 16.32 -6.25 -5.45
C VAL A 154 17.25 -7.45 -5.41
N ARG A 155 16.73 -8.62 -5.05
CA ARG A 155 17.46 -9.91 -5.00
C ARG A 155 16.73 -10.95 -5.83
N ALA A 156 17.43 -11.61 -6.75
CA ALA A 156 16.83 -12.59 -7.68
C ALA A 156 15.56 -12.02 -8.36
N GLY A 157 15.65 -10.75 -8.76
CA GLY A 157 14.56 -9.98 -9.35
C GLY A 157 13.49 -9.48 -8.38
N ALA A 158 13.48 -9.86 -7.10
CA ALA A 158 12.44 -9.50 -6.13
C ALA A 158 12.82 -8.31 -5.24
N VAL A 159 11.89 -7.37 -5.03
CA VAL A 159 12.06 -6.29 -4.07
C VAL A 159 11.97 -6.87 -2.66
N ILE A 160 13.08 -6.84 -1.92
CA ILE A 160 13.21 -7.44 -0.59
C ILE A 160 13.30 -6.41 0.54
N TYR A 161 13.69 -5.18 0.22
CA TYR A 161 13.80 -4.09 1.17
C TYR A 161 13.47 -2.77 0.50
N THR A 162 12.83 -1.85 1.23
CA THR A 162 12.40 -0.56 0.71
C THR A 162 12.74 0.54 1.71
N LEU A 163 13.27 1.63 1.20
CA LEU A 163 13.57 2.85 1.92
C LEU A 163 12.83 3.98 1.21
N VAL A 164 11.68 4.38 1.74
CA VAL A 164 10.91 5.52 1.22
C VAL A 164 11.62 6.79 1.65
N THR A 165 11.99 7.62 0.68
CA THR A 165 12.69 8.89 0.91
C THR A 165 11.77 10.09 0.66
N GLU A 166 10.70 9.88 -0.12
CA GLU A 166 9.73 10.92 -0.47
C GLU A 166 8.31 10.34 -0.43
N MET A 167 7.37 11.13 0.08
CA MET A 167 5.95 10.81 0.14
C MET A 167 5.10 12.08 0.02
N ASN A 168 3.93 12.00 -0.62
CA ASN A 168 2.93 13.07 -0.69
C ASN A 168 1.74 12.81 0.24
#